data_AF-K3WGI6-F1
#
_entry.id   AF-K3WGI6-F1
#
_cell.length_a   1.000
_cell.length_b   1.000
_cell.length_c   1.000
_cell.angle_alpha   90.00
_cell.angle_beta   90.00
_cell.angle_gamma   90.00
#
_symmetry.space_group_name_H-M   'P 1'
#
loop_
_entity.id
_entity.type
_entity.pdbx_description
1 polymer ?
#
loop_
_entity_poly.entity_id
_entity_poly.type
_entity_poly.pdbx_seq_one_letter_code
_entity_poly.pdbx_strand_id
1 'polypeptide(L)'
;MVFGWPLLLLQDEHQYHELYHGAHTAPSNQNNANVISSTCDAQQNRFNLMFAVASIMANAMSLPISVFLDVADPKCTTVAAATTQVLALLLLAHADSQRFDVFLPAYALLALDGSVATMALHLASFVILRCQAGILAAVSCMYNGSSAVFVMVRSWLHEKAVAVCLLNLLR
;
A
#
# COMPACT_ATOMS: atom_id res chain seq x y z
N MET A 1 1.81 9.33 3.59
CA MET A 1 0.53 8.64 3.30
C MET A 1 0.83 7.55 2.27
N VAL A 2 0.84 6.29 2.70
CA VAL A 2 1.24 5.10 1.91
C VAL A 2 0.02 4.39 1.29
N PHE A 3 -1.15 5.03 1.26
CA PHE A 3 -2.40 4.30 0.96
C PHE A 3 -2.82 4.25 -0.51
N GLY A 4 -2.34 5.15 -1.37
CA GLY A 4 -2.83 5.21 -2.77
C GLY A 4 -2.00 4.42 -3.77
N TRP A 5 -0.68 4.35 -3.58
CA TRP A 5 0.23 3.88 -4.62
C TRP A 5 0.35 2.37 -4.78
N PRO A 6 0.32 1.56 -3.71
CA PRO A 6 0.31 0.12 -3.92
C PRO A 6 -1.01 -0.33 -4.57
N LEU A 7 -2.08 0.47 -4.48
CA LEU A 7 -3.34 0.27 -5.22
C LEU A 7 -3.15 0.53 -6.73
N LEU A 8 -2.42 1.60 -7.08
CA LEU A 8 -2.05 1.91 -8.46
C LEU A 8 -1.12 0.85 -9.06
N LEU A 9 -0.25 0.24 -8.24
CA LEU A 9 0.56 -0.93 -8.67
C LEU A 9 -0.36 -2.12 -8.96
N LEU A 10 -1.28 -2.46 -8.05
CA LEU A 10 -2.19 -3.59 -8.24
C LEU A 10 -3.10 -3.42 -9.47
N GLN A 11 -3.47 -2.19 -9.80
CA GLN A 11 -4.20 -1.87 -11.02
C GLN A 11 -3.35 -2.05 -12.30
N ASP A 12 -2.04 -1.75 -12.22
CA ASP A 12 -1.08 -1.90 -13.32
C ASP A 12 -0.68 -3.37 -13.56
N GLU A 13 -0.61 -4.18 -12.49
CA GLU A 13 -0.35 -5.63 -12.52
C GLU A 13 -1.55 -6.46 -13.01
N HIS A 14 -2.63 -5.82 -13.45
CA HIS A 14 -3.87 -6.45 -13.90
C HIS A 14 -4.47 -7.45 -12.91
N GLN A 15 -4.23 -7.28 -11.60
CA GLN A 15 -4.94 -8.04 -10.59
C GLN A 15 -6.43 -7.67 -10.63
N TYR A 16 -7.28 -8.69 -10.54
CA TYR A 16 -8.73 -8.60 -10.72
C TYR A 16 -9.22 -8.47 -12.18
N HIS A 17 -8.37 -8.67 -13.19
CA HIS A 17 -8.78 -8.69 -14.61
C HIS A 17 -9.74 -9.85 -14.95
N GLU A 18 -9.86 -10.86 -14.09
CA GLU A 18 -10.88 -11.91 -14.19
C GLU A 18 -12.32 -11.37 -14.01
N LEU A 19 -12.50 -10.27 -13.27
CA LEU A 19 -13.78 -9.56 -13.18
C LEU A 19 -14.15 -8.89 -14.52
N TYR A 20 -13.16 -8.56 -15.36
CA TYR A 20 -13.36 -8.05 -16.71
C TYR A 20 -13.82 -9.17 -17.67
N HIS A 21 -13.22 -10.36 -17.59
CA HIS A 21 -13.58 -11.50 -18.45
C HIS A 21 -14.98 -12.07 -18.18
N GLY A 22 -15.48 -12.03 -16.93
CA GLY A 22 -16.84 -12.47 -16.58
C GLY A 22 -17.95 -11.65 -17.24
N ALA A 23 -17.65 -10.42 -17.69
CA ALA A 23 -18.60 -9.56 -18.40
C ALA A 23 -18.79 -9.93 -19.88
N HIS A 24 -17.83 -10.65 -20.49
CA HIS A 24 -17.93 -11.08 -21.90
C HIS A 24 -18.78 -12.33 -22.12
N THR A 25 -19.13 -13.08 -21.06
CA THR A 25 -20.00 -14.26 -21.14
C THR A 25 -21.49 -13.96 -20.93
N ALA A 26 -21.85 -12.70 -20.65
CA ALA A 26 -23.25 -12.28 -20.63
C ALA A 26 -23.73 -12.00 -22.07
N PRO A 27 -24.91 -12.51 -22.50
CA PRO A 27 -25.39 -12.31 -23.86
C PRO A 27 -25.50 -10.81 -24.16
N SER A 28 -24.71 -10.38 -25.13
CA SER A 28 -24.58 -9.00 -25.57
C SER A 28 -25.88 -8.51 -26.22
N ASN A 29 -26.64 -7.67 -25.51
CA ASN A 29 -27.50 -6.71 -26.17
C ASN A 29 -26.72 -5.39 -26.28
N GLN A 30 -26.43 -5.01 -27.52
CA GLN A 30 -25.48 -4.00 -27.93
C GLN A 30 -25.72 -2.62 -27.26
N ASN A 31 -24.83 -2.24 -26.34
CA ASN A 31 -24.61 -0.88 -25.83
C ASN A 31 -23.16 -0.80 -25.29
N ASN A 32 -22.19 -1.28 -26.07
CA ASN A 32 -20.87 -1.76 -25.62
C ASN A 32 -19.95 -0.75 -24.88
N ALA A 33 -20.36 0.50 -24.67
CA ALA A 33 -19.66 1.47 -23.84
C ALA A 33 -19.96 1.32 -22.32
N ASN A 34 -21.16 0.84 -21.96
CA ASN A 34 -21.60 0.79 -20.57
C ASN A 34 -21.17 -0.49 -19.80
N VAL A 35 -20.71 -1.52 -20.51
CA VAL A 35 -20.19 -2.77 -19.91
C VAL A 35 -18.71 -2.63 -19.53
N ILE A 36 -17.89 -1.98 -20.37
CA ILE A 36 -16.49 -1.70 -20.05
C ILE A 36 -16.38 -0.71 -18.87
N SER A 37 -17.31 0.26 -18.79
CA SER A 37 -17.38 1.18 -17.64
C SER A 37 -17.77 0.45 -16.35
N SER A 38 -18.76 -0.44 -16.37
CA SER A 38 -19.22 -1.13 -15.16
C SER A 38 -18.21 -2.13 -14.59
N THR A 39 -17.35 -2.73 -15.42
CA THR A 39 -16.23 -3.56 -14.95
C THR A 39 -15.12 -2.74 -14.31
N CYS A 40 -14.84 -1.54 -14.85
CA CYS A 40 -13.91 -0.59 -14.26
C CYS A 40 -14.43 -0.10 -12.90
N ASP A 41 -15.75 0.14 -12.80
CA ASP A 41 -16.42 0.53 -11.57
C ASP A 41 -16.35 -0.56 -10.50
N ALA A 42 -16.52 -1.84 -10.86
CA ALA A 42 -16.44 -2.96 -9.92
C ALA A 42 -15.02 -3.15 -9.35
N GLN A 43 -13.99 -3.03 -10.19
CA GLN A 43 -12.59 -3.07 -9.77
C GLN A 43 -12.25 -1.88 -8.85
N GLN A 44 -12.64 -0.67 -9.25
CA GLN A 44 -12.44 0.54 -8.45
C GLN A 44 -13.17 0.47 -7.09
N ASN A 45 -14.36 -0.13 -7.06
CA ASN A 45 -15.13 -0.31 -5.83
C ASN A 45 -14.45 -1.28 -4.84
N ARG A 46 -13.82 -2.36 -5.33
CA ARG A 46 -13.04 -3.29 -4.49
C ARG A 46 -11.83 -2.59 -3.87
N PHE A 47 -11.12 -1.79 -4.66
CA PHE A 47 -10.00 -1.00 -4.19
C PHE A 47 -10.41 0.07 -3.16
N ASN A 48 -11.53 0.78 -3.38
CA ASN A 48 -12.09 1.69 -2.39
C ASN A 48 -12.49 0.98 -1.09
N LEU A 49 -13.02 -0.25 -1.19
CA LEU A 49 -13.36 -1.06 -0.01
C LEU A 49 -12.10 -1.46 0.77
N MET A 50 -11.02 -1.89 0.10
CA MET A 50 -9.74 -2.19 0.75
C MET A 50 -9.21 -0.98 1.52
N PHE A 51 -9.23 0.19 0.90
CA PHE A 51 -8.82 1.45 1.54
C PHE A 51 -9.69 1.80 2.75
N ALA A 52 -11.01 1.68 2.63
CA ALA A 52 -11.94 1.97 3.70
C ALA A 52 -11.75 1.02 4.89
N VAL A 53 -11.63 -0.29 4.64
CA VAL A 53 -11.40 -1.30 5.68
C VAL A 53 -10.06 -1.09 6.37
N ALA A 54 -8.99 -0.84 5.61
CA ALA A 54 -7.67 -0.54 6.17
C ALA A 54 -7.72 0.71 7.06
N SER A 55 -8.42 1.76 6.63
CA SER A 55 -8.60 2.99 7.41
C SER A 55 -9.40 2.76 8.69
N ILE A 56 -10.49 1.99 8.63
CA ILE A 56 -11.31 1.65 9.81
C ILE A 56 -10.50 0.79 10.79
N MET A 57 -9.76 -0.21 10.31
CA MET A 57 -8.89 -1.02 11.16
C MET A 57 -7.79 -0.18 11.81
N ALA A 58 -7.12 0.70 11.05
CA ALA A 58 -6.10 1.59 11.58
C ALA A 58 -6.65 2.47 12.71
N ASN A 59 -7.85 3.03 12.52
CA ASN A 59 -8.50 3.86 13.54
C ASN A 59 -8.94 3.03 14.75
N ALA A 60 -9.57 1.86 14.54
CA ALA A 60 -10.05 0.98 15.59
C ALA A 60 -8.90 0.45 16.47
N MET A 61 -7.76 0.14 15.85
CA MET A 61 -6.57 -0.35 16.54
C MET A 61 -5.68 0.77 17.09
N SER A 62 -5.88 2.03 16.68
CA SER A 62 -5.08 3.15 17.18
C SER A 62 -5.18 3.31 18.70
N LEU A 63 -6.38 3.11 19.27
CA LEU A 63 -6.63 3.18 20.71
C LEU A 63 -5.84 2.10 21.48
N PRO A 64 -6.03 0.79 21.22
CA PRO A 64 -5.31 -0.25 21.95
C PRO A 64 -3.80 -0.20 21.71
N ILE A 65 -3.36 0.15 20.50
CA ILE A 65 -1.94 0.33 20.18
C ILE A 65 -1.36 1.47 21.01
N SER A 66 -2.05 2.61 21.11
CA SER A 66 -1.59 3.75 21.90
C SER A 66 -1.50 3.41 23.39
N VAL A 67 -2.50 2.72 23.94
CA VAL A 67 -2.46 2.26 25.35
C VAL A 67 -1.33 1.26 25.58
N PHE A 68 -1.06 0.37 24.63
CA PHE A 68 0.05 -0.57 24.71
C PHE A 68 1.41 0.14 24.67
N LEU A 69 1.55 1.16 23.82
CA LEU A 69 2.75 2.01 23.71
C LEU A 69 3.02 2.82 24.99
N ASP A 70 1.98 3.22 25.72
CA ASP A 70 2.13 3.98 26.98
C ASP A 70 2.75 3.13 28.11
N VAL A 71 2.58 1.81 28.07
CA VAL A 71 3.11 0.89 29.09
C VAL A 71 4.41 0.22 28.63
N ALA A 72 4.63 0.13 27.32
CA ALA A 72 5.75 -0.59 26.75
C ALA A 72 7.00 0.28 26.62
N ASP A 73 8.16 -0.31 26.94
CA ASP A 73 9.45 0.33 26.72
C ASP A 73 9.67 0.68 25.23
N PRO A 74 10.35 1.81 24.91
CA PRO A 74 10.65 2.23 23.53
C PRO A 74 11.38 1.16 22.68
N LYS A 75 12.08 0.22 23.33
CA LYS A 75 12.74 -0.90 22.66
C LYS A 75 11.74 -1.96 22.22
N CYS A 76 10.79 -2.31 23.08
CA CYS A 76 9.77 -3.33 22.79
C CYS A 76 8.86 -2.89 21.65
N THR A 77 8.51 -1.61 21.61
CA THR A 77 7.64 -1.03 20.57
C THR A 77 8.34 -0.97 19.21
N THR A 78 9.63 -0.67 19.18
CA THR A 78 10.42 -0.74 17.94
C THR A 78 10.51 -2.18 17.40
N VAL A 79 10.73 -3.17 18.28
CA VAL A 79 10.77 -4.59 17.89
C VAL A 79 9.41 -5.07 17.41
N ALA A 80 8.32 -4.71 18.12
CA ALA A 80 6.95 -5.07 17.74
C ALA A 80 6.55 -4.49 16.37
N ALA A 81 6.95 -3.24 16.08
CA ALA A 81 6.78 -2.64 14.76
C ALA A 81 7.52 -3.45 13.70
N ALA A 82 8.82 -3.69 13.90
CA ALA A 82 9.63 -4.47 12.94
C ALA A 82 9.06 -5.88 12.67
N THR A 83 8.59 -6.59 13.71
CA THR A 83 7.97 -7.91 13.52
C THR A 83 6.65 -7.83 12.78
N THR A 84 5.84 -6.81 13.05
CA THR A 84 4.54 -6.59 12.38
C THR A 84 4.76 -6.25 10.90
N GLN A 85 5.75 -5.41 10.61
CA GLN A 85 6.16 -5.07 9.25
C GLN A 85 6.63 -6.30 8.46
N VAL A 86 7.49 -7.13 9.05
CA VAL A 86 7.97 -8.36 8.39
C VAL A 86 6.81 -9.32 8.13
N LEU A 87 5.90 -9.48 9.09
CA LEU A 87 4.71 -10.31 8.91
C LEU A 87 3.81 -9.78 7.79
N ALA A 88 3.59 -8.46 7.74
CA ALA A 88 2.76 -7.83 6.71
C ALA A 88 3.36 -7.99 5.30
N LEU A 89 4.68 -7.82 5.15
CA LEU A 89 5.39 -8.05 3.89
C LEU A 89 5.37 -9.53 3.47
N LEU A 90 5.49 -10.45 4.44
CA LEU A 90 5.41 -11.89 4.18
C LEU A 90 4.02 -12.29 3.68
N LEU A 91 2.97 -11.73 4.31
CA LEU A 91 1.58 -11.92 3.89
C LEU A 91 1.34 -11.35 2.49
N LEU A 92 1.90 -10.18 2.18
CA LEU A 92 1.79 -9.57 0.85
C LEU A 92 2.53 -10.39 -0.22
N ALA A 93 3.70 -10.95 0.13
CA ALA A 93 4.47 -11.81 -0.78
C ALA A 93 3.77 -13.15 -1.08
N HIS A 94 2.92 -13.63 -0.16
CA HIS A 94 2.15 -14.85 -0.33
C HIS A 94 0.71 -14.59 -0.82
N ALA A 95 0.36 -13.34 -1.08
CA ALA A 95 -0.99 -12.97 -1.49
C ALA A 95 -1.23 -13.37 -2.95
N ASP A 96 -2.22 -14.24 -3.17
CA ASP A 96 -2.61 -14.75 -4.48
C ASP A 96 -4.10 -14.46 -4.71
N SER A 97 -4.39 -13.76 -5.80
CA SER A 97 -5.74 -13.30 -6.18
C SER A 97 -6.72 -14.45 -6.44
N GLN A 98 -6.25 -15.68 -6.73
CA GLN A 98 -7.14 -16.77 -7.13
C GLN A 98 -7.63 -17.68 -6.00
N ARG A 99 -6.94 -17.75 -4.85
CA ARG A 99 -7.29 -18.72 -3.79
C ARG A 99 -7.38 -18.14 -2.39
N PHE A 100 -6.75 -17.01 -2.11
CA PHE A 100 -6.67 -16.47 -0.76
C PHE A 100 -6.53 -14.95 -0.78
N ASP A 101 -7.62 -14.23 -0.45
CA ASP A 101 -7.66 -12.76 -0.31
C ASP A 101 -6.86 -12.30 0.93
N VAL A 102 -5.57 -12.64 1.02
CA VAL A 102 -4.63 -12.15 2.04
C VAL A 102 -4.32 -10.67 1.80
N PHE A 103 -4.60 -10.14 0.60
CA PHE A 103 -4.35 -8.74 0.28
C PHE A 103 -5.00 -7.78 1.27
N LEU A 104 -6.25 -8.05 1.67
CA LEU A 104 -6.99 -7.20 2.61
C LEU A 104 -6.36 -7.17 4.02
N PRO A 105 -6.11 -8.31 4.69
CA PRO A 105 -5.43 -8.31 5.98
C PRO A 105 -3.97 -7.84 5.90
N ALA A 106 -3.23 -8.16 4.83
CA ALA A 106 -1.87 -7.68 4.62
C ALA A 106 -1.82 -6.15 4.55
N TYR A 107 -2.74 -5.54 3.79
CA TYR A 107 -2.86 -4.09 3.70
C TYR A 107 -3.27 -3.45 5.02
N ALA A 108 -4.19 -4.08 5.76
CA ALA A 108 -4.57 -3.61 7.08
C ALA A 108 -3.37 -3.65 8.04
N LEU A 109 -2.57 -4.71 8.01
CA LEU A 109 -1.34 -4.82 8.82
C LEU A 109 -0.29 -3.78 8.43
N LEU A 110 -0.08 -3.52 7.13
CA LEU A 110 0.81 -2.44 6.67
C LEU A 110 0.31 -1.05 7.10
N ALA A 111 -1.02 -0.84 7.07
CA ALA A 111 -1.65 0.39 7.53
C ALA A 111 -1.42 0.62 9.03
N LEU A 112 -1.52 -0.46 9.81
CA LEU A 112 -1.25 -0.47 11.25
C LEU A 112 0.23 -0.24 11.56
N ASP A 113 1.14 -0.89 10.84
CA ASP A 113 2.58 -0.67 11.03
C ASP A 113 2.96 0.79 10.80
N GLY A 114 2.40 1.44 9.78
CA GLY A 114 2.65 2.85 9.49
C GLY A 114 2.32 3.81 10.65
N SER A 115 1.26 3.55 11.42
CA SER A 115 0.92 4.37 12.60
C SER A 115 1.82 4.04 13.81
N VAL A 116 2.17 2.76 14.00
CA VAL A 116 3.06 2.32 15.08
C VAL A 116 4.48 2.86 14.86
N ALA A 117 5.02 2.72 13.65
CA ALA A 117 6.37 3.15 13.30
C ALA A 117 6.53 4.67 13.45
N THR A 118 5.54 5.44 12.99
CA THR A 118 5.56 6.90 13.17
C THR A 118 5.51 7.27 14.64
N MET A 119 4.69 6.62 15.47
CA MET A 119 4.67 6.84 16.92
C MET A 119 5.99 6.47 17.61
N ALA A 120 6.62 5.35 17.24
CA ALA A 120 7.92 4.95 17.77
C ALA A 120 9.01 5.99 17.46
N LEU A 121 9.02 6.54 16.24
CA LEU A 121 9.93 7.62 15.83
C LEU A 121 9.68 8.94 16.58
N HIS A 122 8.42 9.25 16.89
CA HIS A 122 8.08 10.38 17.77
C HIS A 122 8.65 10.18 19.17
N LEU A 123 8.49 8.98 19.74
CA LEU A 123 9.01 8.64 21.06
C LEU A 123 10.54 8.71 21.11
N ALA A 124 11.21 8.20 20.08
CA ALA A 124 12.67 8.28 19.93
C ALA A 124 13.19 9.72 19.81
N SER A 125 12.40 10.63 19.23
CA SER A 125 12.79 12.03 19.05
C SER A 125 12.90 12.80 20.38
N PHE A 126 12.21 12.36 21.44
CA PHE A 126 12.34 12.95 22.78
C PHE A 126 13.68 12.64 23.47
N VAL A 127 14.47 11.69 22.94
CA VAL A 127 15.83 11.42 23.45
C VAL A 127 16.81 12.56 23.11
N ILE A 128 16.57 13.28 22.00
CA ILE A 128 17.41 14.39 21.54
C ILE A 128 16.55 15.65 21.39
N LEU A 129 16.25 16.30 22.53
CA LEU A 129 15.37 17.48 22.58
C LEU A 129 15.86 18.64 21.69
N ARG A 130 17.16 18.76 21.45
CA ARG A 130 17.75 19.86 20.68
C ARG A 130 17.40 19.82 19.18
N CYS A 131 17.16 18.62 18.63
CA CYS A 131 16.90 18.41 17.21
C CYS A 131 15.52 17.80 16.93
N GLN A 132 14.66 17.68 17.95
CA GLN A 132 13.38 16.97 17.88
C GLN A 132 12.50 17.42 16.70
N ALA A 133 12.31 18.73 16.52
CA ALA A 133 11.49 19.26 15.43
C ALA A 133 12.06 18.93 14.04
N GLY A 134 13.39 18.93 13.90
CA GLY A 134 14.06 18.56 12.66
C GLY A 134 13.93 17.07 12.34
N ILE A 135 14.05 16.20 13.35
CA ILE A 135 13.87 14.76 13.20
C ILE A 135 12.42 14.45 12.79
N LEU A 136 11.44 15.07 13.45
CA LEU A 136 10.02 14.88 13.14
C LEU A 136 9.66 15.34 11.72
N ALA A 137 10.22 16.48 11.30
CA ALA A 137 10.07 16.98 9.94
C ALA A 137 10.72 16.05 8.91
N ALA A 138 11.92 15.52 9.19
CA ALA A 138 12.61 14.57 8.33
C ALA A 138 11.85 13.25 8.20
N VAL A 139 11.31 12.71 9.30
CA VAL A 139 10.46 11.50 9.31
C VAL A 139 9.19 11.71 8.51
N SER A 140 8.52 12.85 8.68
CA SER A 140 7.33 13.19 7.91
C SER A 140 7.63 13.36 6.42
N CYS A 141 8.79 13.96 6.10
CA CYS A 141 9.26 14.11 4.72
C CYS A 141 9.57 12.75 4.10
N MET A 142 10.27 11.85 4.80
CA MET A 142 10.50 10.48 4.34
C MET A 142 9.18 9.70 4.17
N TYR A 143 8.25 9.84 5.11
CA TYR A 143 6.97 9.15 5.04
C TYR A 143 6.13 9.61 3.83
N ASN A 144 6.12 10.91 3.52
CA ASN A 144 5.43 11.43 2.33
C ASN A 144 6.22 11.21 1.04
N GLY A 145 7.56 11.26 1.09
CA GLY A 145 8.48 11.04 -0.03
C GLY A 145 8.67 9.58 -0.42
N SER A 146 8.30 8.62 0.43
CA SER A 146 8.28 7.18 0.13
C SER A 146 7.50 6.87 -1.14
N SER A 147 6.46 7.68 -1.41
CA SER A 147 5.77 7.72 -2.67
C SER A 147 6.77 8.08 -3.77
N ALA A 148 7.25 9.33 -3.90
CA ALA A 148 8.16 9.79 -4.97
C ALA A 148 9.22 8.79 -5.47
N VAL A 149 9.87 8.04 -4.57
CA VAL A 149 10.82 6.96 -4.93
C VAL A 149 10.24 5.95 -5.91
N PHE A 150 9.01 5.49 -5.69
CA PHE A 150 8.37 4.48 -6.52
C PHE A 150 8.02 5.01 -7.92
N VAL A 151 7.64 6.29 -8.06
CA VAL A 151 7.39 6.92 -9.38
C VAL A 151 8.70 7.15 -10.10
N MET A 152 9.76 7.55 -9.38
CA MET A 152 11.10 7.65 -9.96
C MET A 152 11.61 6.30 -10.47
N VAL A 153 11.46 5.23 -9.69
CA VAL A 153 11.83 3.88 -10.11
C VAL A 153 11.04 3.50 -11.37
N ARG A 154 9.73 3.75 -11.39
CA ARG A 154 8.87 3.48 -12.56
C ARG A 154 9.31 4.27 -13.80
N SER A 155 9.53 5.58 -13.68
CA SER A 155 9.94 6.41 -14.80
C SER A 155 11.30 5.97 -15.34
N TRP A 156 12.22 5.60 -14.46
CA TRP A 156 13.54 5.11 -14.83
C TRP A 156 13.49 3.73 -15.49
N LEU A 157 12.62 2.84 -15.01
CA LEU A 157 12.38 1.54 -15.64
C LEU A 157 11.79 1.71 -17.04
N HIS A 158 10.85 2.64 -17.20
CA HIS A 158 10.22 2.95 -18.49
C HIS A 158 11.25 3.50 -19.49
N GLU A 159 12.12 4.43 -19.08
CA GLU A 159 13.20 4.92 -19.95
C GLU A 159 14.12 3.78 -20.42
N LYS A 160 14.48 2.86 -19.53
CA LYS A 160 15.30 1.69 -19.89
C LYS A 160 14.56 0.70 -20.79
N ALA A 161 13.30 0.41 -20.51
CA ALA A 161 12.48 -0.47 -21.32
C ALA A 161 12.28 0.09 -22.73
N VAL A 162 12.03 1.40 -22.86
CA VAL A 162 11.93 2.11 -24.13
C VAL A 162 13.27 2.09 -24.88
N ALA A 163 14.38 2.33 -24.19
CA ALA A 163 15.71 2.27 -24.79
C ALA A 163 16.05 0.86 -25.32
N VAL A 164 15.71 -0.19 -24.57
CA VAL A 164 15.89 -1.60 -24.99
C VAL A 164 14.98 -1.95 -26.18
N CYS A 165 13.73 -1.47 -26.18
CA CYS A 165 12.78 -1.71 -27.26
C CYS A 165 13.20 -0.98 -28.56
N LEU A 166 13.67 0.26 -28.46
CA LEU A 166 14.25 1.01 -29.57
C LEU A 166 15.49 0.34 -30.14
N LEU A 167 16.36 -0.20 -29.28
CA LEU A 167 17.57 -0.92 -29.71
C LEU A 167 17.22 -2.23 -30.44
N ASN A 168 16.17 -2.93 -30.03
CA ASN A 168 15.67 -4.13 -30.70
C ASN A 168 14.90 -3.85 -32.00
N LEU A 169 14.30 -2.65 -32.16
CA LEU A 169 13.66 -2.22 -33.40
C LEU A 169 14.66 -1.69 -34.46
N LEU A 170 15.85 -1.27 -34.04
CA LEU A 170 16.94 -0.81 -34.91
C LEU A 170 17.87 -1.94 -35.38
N ARG A 171 17.57 -3.20 -35.02
CA ARG A 171 18.31 -4.40 -35.41
C ARG A 171 17.49 -5.25 -36.36
#